data_AF-A0A6P0R311-F1
#
_entry.id   AF-A0A6P0R311-F1
#
_cell.length_a   1.000
_cell.length_b   1.000
_cell.length_c   1.000
_cell.angle_alpha   90.00
_cell.angle_beta   90.00
_cell.angle_gamma   90.00
#
_symmetry.space_group_name_H-M   'P 1'
#
loop_
_entity.id
_entity.type
_entity.pdbx_description
1 polymer ?
#
loop_
_entity_poly.entity_id
_entity_poly.type
_entity_poly.pdbx_seq_one_letter_code
_entity_poly.pdbx_strand_id
1 'polypeptide(L)'
;MPRKAKKTVIYNSRSQENSLSFSSVHARMDFLNEKHKKLLTQIKRKKTELSNLTQQIQILNQEMFNKSREFDEKINNLDREIHALFEKILSKKSLGKPQKQKVIDIYRTLQLTGRISLRPDYFFQSSSANFQDDVRDNSEDSTEKDFFEDDYDDDKNYSEFYEQPDISQPRPSRDLRKIFLKLADKFHPDKATEEETRVLYTEIMKEINVAYQSGDLARLLEIEREKNQEKLNFNQNDSEKECERLGKEIELLSQQYEQVKAELREVKNTPQGNMVKQYRKAKQNGEDLIKIMLEETRLEISYLKKLRDFVKDFKNKKITLKEFLEGRTSVTVDNIEDTINQMFENMFLVIDW
;
A
#
# COMPACT_ATOMS: atom_id res chain seq x y z
N MET A 1 -12.18 -98.31 19.56
CA MET A 1 -12.87 -97.17 18.89
C MET A 1 -12.68 -95.89 19.71
N PRO A 2 -12.58 -94.72 19.07
CA PRO A 2 -11.85 -93.54 19.58
C PRO A 2 -12.74 -92.54 20.32
N ARG A 3 -12.15 -91.71 21.20
CA ARG A 3 -12.65 -90.37 21.53
C ARG A 3 -11.50 -89.36 21.38
N LYS A 4 -11.50 -88.64 20.26
CA LYS A 4 -10.63 -87.49 20.01
C LYS A 4 -11.14 -86.31 20.86
N ALA A 5 -10.30 -85.80 21.76
CA ALA A 5 -10.52 -84.53 22.42
C ALA A 5 -10.23 -83.39 21.41
N LYS A 6 -11.23 -82.53 21.16
CA LYS A 6 -11.07 -81.31 20.38
C LYS A 6 -10.27 -80.30 21.23
N LYS A 7 -9.06 -79.95 20.79
CA LYS A 7 -8.33 -78.76 21.27
C LYS A 7 -8.99 -77.54 20.63
N THR A 8 -9.70 -76.76 21.43
CA THR A 8 -10.21 -75.45 21.03
C THR A 8 -9.03 -74.47 21.04
N VAL A 9 -8.56 -74.10 19.85
CA VAL A 9 -7.59 -73.02 19.67
C VAL A 9 -8.34 -71.71 19.85
N ILE A 10 -8.14 -71.05 21.00
CA ILE A 10 -8.60 -69.68 21.22
C ILE A 10 -7.65 -68.79 20.42
N TYR A 11 -8.10 -68.35 19.24
CA TYR A 11 -7.39 -67.33 18.46
C TYR A 11 -7.39 -66.02 19.24
N ASN A 12 -6.20 -65.46 19.40
CA ASN A 12 -5.94 -64.21 20.12
C ASN A 12 -6.34 -63.00 19.25
N SER A 13 -7.63 -62.90 18.88
CA SER A 13 -8.18 -61.88 17.97
C SER A 13 -7.96 -60.45 18.48
N ARG A 14 -8.04 -60.25 19.80
CA ARG A 14 -7.86 -58.95 20.46
C ARG A 14 -6.45 -58.37 20.31
N SER A 15 -5.44 -59.23 20.22
CA SER A 15 -4.05 -58.80 20.04
C SER A 15 -3.74 -58.42 18.58
N GLN A 16 -4.38 -59.09 17.62
CA GLN A 16 -4.25 -58.75 16.19
C GLN A 16 -5.02 -57.48 15.83
N GLU A 17 -6.24 -57.28 16.33
CA GLU A 17 -7.01 -56.04 16.12
C GLU A 17 -6.32 -54.81 16.71
N ASN A 18 -5.71 -54.93 17.90
CA ASN A 18 -4.92 -53.85 18.49
C ASN A 18 -3.65 -53.54 17.69
N SER A 19 -2.98 -54.55 17.12
CA SER A 19 -1.79 -54.32 16.27
C SER A 19 -2.11 -53.63 14.93
N LEU A 20 -3.24 -53.98 14.31
CA LEU A 20 -3.70 -53.40 13.04
C LEU A 20 -4.20 -51.96 13.22
N SER A 21 -4.93 -51.69 14.31
CA SER A 21 -5.37 -50.33 14.67
C SER A 21 -4.21 -49.44 15.11
N PHE A 22 -3.20 -49.98 15.79
CA PHE A 22 -1.98 -49.22 16.10
C PHE A 22 -1.21 -48.86 14.82
N SER A 23 -1.09 -49.78 13.86
CA SER A 23 -0.46 -49.52 12.56
C SER A 23 -1.21 -48.48 11.71
N SER A 24 -2.54 -48.43 11.78
CA SER A 24 -3.33 -47.45 11.02
C SER A 24 -3.24 -46.04 11.63
N VAL A 25 -3.18 -45.92 12.95
CA VAL A 25 -2.97 -44.63 13.65
C VAL A 25 -1.57 -44.07 13.37
N HIS A 26 -0.53 -44.93 13.35
CA HIS A 26 0.83 -44.50 12.99
C HIS A 26 0.92 -43.99 11.55
N ALA A 27 0.31 -44.71 10.59
CA ALA A 27 0.26 -44.26 9.20
C ALA A 27 -0.47 -42.91 9.04
N ARG A 28 -1.58 -42.71 9.79
CA ARG A 28 -2.29 -41.43 9.81
C ARG A 28 -1.43 -40.31 10.41
N MET A 29 -0.73 -40.60 11.49
CA MET A 29 0.18 -39.66 12.16
C MET A 29 1.33 -39.24 11.23
N ASP A 30 1.95 -40.19 10.52
CA ASP A 30 3.00 -39.91 9.54
C ASP A 30 2.48 -39.02 8.40
N PHE A 31 1.30 -39.32 7.86
CA PHE A 31 0.67 -38.50 6.82
C PHE A 31 0.40 -37.06 7.29
N LEU A 32 -0.17 -36.90 8.48
CA LEU A 32 -0.41 -35.58 9.06
C LEU A 32 0.91 -34.83 9.31
N ASN A 33 1.94 -35.52 9.78
CA ASN A 33 3.27 -34.94 10.00
C ASN A 33 3.90 -34.44 8.70
N GLU A 34 3.78 -35.20 7.60
CA GLU A 34 4.22 -34.74 6.29
C GLU A 34 3.45 -33.51 5.81
N LYS A 35 2.11 -33.53 5.93
CA LYS A 35 1.28 -32.40 5.53
C LYS A 35 1.62 -31.13 6.31
N HIS A 36 1.80 -31.26 7.62
CA HIS A 36 2.24 -30.18 8.50
C HIS A 36 3.61 -29.62 8.06
N LYS A 37 4.62 -30.47 7.85
CA LYS A 37 5.96 -30.05 7.37
C LYS A 37 5.88 -29.34 6.01
N LYS A 38 5.05 -29.84 5.08
CA LYS A 38 4.83 -29.22 3.77
C LYS A 38 4.23 -27.82 3.91
N LEU A 39 3.21 -27.65 4.75
CA LEU A 39 2.58 -26.34 5.00
C LEU A 39 3.55 -25.34 5.61
N LEU A 40 4.33 -25.72 6.63
CA LEU A 40 5.36 -24.86 7.21
C LEU A 40 6.34 -24.35 6.14
N THR A 41 6.84 -25.25 5.31
CA THR A 41 7.76 -24.91 4.21
C THR A 41 7.13 -23.95 3.20
N GLN A 42 5.85 -24.16 2.87
CA GLN A 42 5.11 -23.30 1.95
C GLN A 42 4.85 -21.90 2.52
N ILE A 43 4.47 -21.80 3.79
CA ILE A 43 4.27 -20.54 4.51
C ILE A 43 5.59 -19.77 4.55
N LYS A 44 6.68 -20.42 4.97
CA LYS A 44 8.02 -19.82 5.01
C LYS A 44 8.41 -19.26 3.64
N ARG A 45 8.27 -20.06 2.57
CA ARG A 45 8.56 -19.62 1.20
C ARG A 45 7.73 -18.41 0.79
N LYS A 46 6.43 -18.40 1.09
CA LYS A 46 5.54 -17.28 0.74
C LYS A 46 5.83 -16.01 1.53
N LYS A 47 6.15 -16.13 2.82
CA LYS A 47 6.60 -15.00 3.66
C LYS A 47 7.90 -14.41 3.15
N THR A 48 8.87 -15.24 2.77
CA THR A 48 10.11 -14.77 2.13
C THR A 48 9.82 -14.05 0.80
N GLU A 49 8.91 -14.59 -0.02
CA GLU A 49 8.51 -13.94 -1.28
C GLU A 49 7.88 -12.56 -1.04
N LEU A 50 7.00 -12.45 -0.03
CA LEU A 50 6.37 -11.19 0.37
C LEU A 50 7.41 -10.19 0.87
N SER A 51 8.27 -10.59 1.82
CA SER A 51 9.35 -9.74 2.34
C SER A 51 10.27 -9.23 1.23
N ASN A 52 10.69 -10.10 0.32
CA ASN A 52 11.55 -9.72 -0.81
C ASN A 52 10.87 -8.73 -1.76
N LEU A 53 9.56 -8.86 -1.97
CA LEU A 53 8.79 -7.92 -2.79
C LEU A 53 8.71 -6.56 -2.11
N THR A 54 8.33 -6.53 -0.83
CA THR A 54 8.22 -5.29 -0.04
C THR A 54 9.55 -4.54 0.05
N GLN A 55 10.66 -5.25 0.30
CA GLN A 55 11.99 -4.65 0.31
C GLN A 55 12.36 -4.07 -1.06
N GLN A 56 12.05 -4.76 -2.15
CA GLN A 56 12.33 -4.24 -3.49
C GLN A 56 11.49 -3.01 -3.83
N ILE A 57 10.23 -2.95 -3.39
CA ILE A 57 9.40 -1.75 -3.50
C ILE A 57 10.08 -0.59 -2.76
N GLN A 58 10.52 -0.81 -1.52
CA GLN A 58 11.18 0.22 -0.72
C GLN A 58 12.47 0.73 -1.36
N ILE A 59 13.34 -0.17 -1.80
CA ILE A 59 14.61 0.19 -2.46
C ILE A 59 14.35 0.97 -3.74
N LEU A 60 13.43 0.51 -4.58
CA LEU A 60 13.11 1.18 -5.84
C LEU A 60 12.53 2.59 -5.60
N ASN A 61 11.61 2.73 -4.65
CA ASN A 61 11.04 4.03 -4.28
C ASN A 61 12.11 5.00 -3.77
N GLN A 62 13.02 4.53 -2.91
CA GLN A 62 14.13 5.34 -2.40
C GLN A 62 15.07 5.77 -3.53
N GLU A 63 15.40 4.85 -4.44
CA GLU A 63 16.26 5.16 -5.58
C GLU A 63 15.61 6.21 -6.50
N MET A 64 14.33 6.05 -6.82
CA MET A 64 13.58 7.02 -7.63
C MET A 64 13.52 8.38 -6.96
N PHE A 65 13.14 8.44 -5.68
CA PHE A 65 13.07 9.69 -4.92
C PHE A 65 14.41 10.42 -4.86
N ASN A 66 15.49 9.70 -4.56
CA ASN A 66 16.81 10.30 -4.46
C ASN A 66 17.30 10.84 -5.81
N LYS A 67 16.98 10.17 -6.92
CA LYS A 67 17.38 10.60 -8.27
C LYS A 67 16.47 11.70 -8.84
N SER A 68 15.18 11.73 -8.49
CA SER A 68 14.23 12.75 -8.97
C SER A 68 14.32 14.06 -8.22
N ARG A 69 14.76 14.04 -6.95
CA ARG A 69 14.73 15.20 -6.04
C ARG A 69 15.21 16.51 -6.66
N GLU A 70 16.39 16.52 -7.29
CA GLU A 70 16.92 17.75 -7.90
C GLU A 70 16.08 18.25 -9.07
N PHE A 71 15.44 17.33 -9.80
CA PHE A 71 14.56 17.67 -10.91
C PHE A 71 13.25 18.25 -10.37
N ASP A 72 12.68 17.64 -9.34
CA ASP A 72 11.47 18.11 -8.67
C ASP A 72 11.67 19.53 -8.10
N GLU A 73 12.81 19.78 -7.44
CA GLU A 73 13.18 21.12 -6.95
C GLU A 73 13.28 22.14 -8.10
N LYS A 74 13.87 21.76 -9.24
CA LYS A 74 13.97 22.62 -10.43
C LYS A 74 12.60 22.91 -11.06
N ILE A 75 11.75 21.90 -11.22
CA ILE A 75 10.38 22.05 -11.74
C ILE A 75 9.59 22.99 -10.84
N ASN A 76 9.58 22.75 -9.54
CA ASN A 76 8.87 23.57 -8.56
C ASN A 76 9.35 25.02 -8.55
N ASN A 77 10.65 25.26 -8.70
CA ASN A 77 11.17 26.63 -8.78
C ASN A 77 10.73 27.33 -10.08
N LEU A 78 10.81 26.64 -11.22
CA LEU A 78 10.35 27.19 -12.51
C LEU A 78 8.87 27.50 -12.49
N ASP A 79 8.06 26.60 -11.93
CA ASP A 79 6.62 26.76 -11.76
C ASP A 79 6.30 28.04 -10.96
N ARG A 80 6.91 28.21 -9.77
CA ARG A 80 6.78 29.42 -8.95
C ARG A 80 7.20 30.68 -9.70
N GLU A 81 8.29 30.64 -10.45
CA GLU A 81 8.75 31.76 -11.25
C GLU A 81 7.75 32.14 -12.34
N ILE A 82 7.17 31.16 -13.05
CA ILE A 82 6.14 31.39 -14.07
C ILE A 82 4.91 32.05 -13.44
N HIS A 83 4.41 31.53 -12.32
CA HIS A 83 3.29 32.13 -11.60
C HIS A 83 3.57 33.59 -11.20
N ALA A 84 4.74 33.86 -10.63
CA ALA A 84 5.14 35.21 -10.23
C ALA A 84 5.28 36.17 -11.42
N LEU A 85 5.59 35.66 -12.62
CA LEU A 85 5.59 36.48 -13.84
C LEU A 85 4.17 36.83 -14.28
N PHE A 86 3.25 35.87 -14.28
CA PHE A 86 1.84 36.12 -14.61
C PHE A 86 1.20 37.12 -13.65
N GLU A 87 1.39 36.97 -12.33
CA GLU A 87 0.93 37.95 -11.34
C GLU A 87 1.43 39.37 -11.64
N LYS A 88 2.72 39.51 -11.97
CA LYS A 88 3.34 40.81 -12.31
C LYS A 88 2.84 41.38 -13.64
N ILE A 89 2.42 40.54 -14.58
CA ILE A 89 1.80 40.99 -15.84
C ILE A 89 0.38 41.48 -15.58
N LEU A 90 -0.42 40.70 -14.84
CA LEU A 90 -1.84 40.96 -14.62
C LEU A 90 -2.10 42.13 -13.65
N SER A 91 -1.20 42.35 -12.69
CA SER A 91 -1.26 43.49 -11.75
C SER A 91 -0.92 44.85 -12.38
N LYS A 92 -0.24 44.90 -13.53
CA LYS A 92 0.10 46.17 -14.19
C LYS A 92 -1.13 46.85 -14.79
N LYS A 93 -1.17 48.19 -14.71
CA LYS A 93 -2.18 49.04 -15.36
C LYS A 93 -1.98 49.19 -16.88
N SER A 94 -0.90 48.64 -17.45
CA SER A 94 -0.55 48.83 -18.87
C SER A 94 -1.37 48.01 -19.87
N LEU A 95 -2.15 47.03 -19.41
CA LEU A 95 -3.01 46.20 -20.26
C LEU A 95 -4.47 46.62 -20.08
N GLY A 96 -5.18 46.85 -21.18
CA GLY A 96 -6.63 47.08 -21.15
C GLY A 96 -7.39 45.82 -20.70
N LYS A 97 -8.62 45.98 -20.19
CA LYS A 97 -9.50 44.86 -19.76
C LYS A 97 -9.53 43.68 -20.76
N PRO A 98 -9.81 43.87 -22.07
CA PRO A 98 -9.88 42.75 -23.02
C PRO A 98 -8.52 42.08 -23.27
N GLN A 99 -7.42 42.82 -23.14
CA GLN A 99 -6.07 42.27 -23.29
C GLN A 99 -5.67 41.45 -22.07
N LYS A 100 -6.07 41.87 -20.87
CA LYS A 100 -5.85 41.11 -19.63
C LYS A 100 -6.58 39.78 -19.66
N GLN A 101 -7.83 39.76 -20.13
CA GLN A 101 -8.61 38.52 -20.21
C GLN A 101 -7.89 37.47 -21.07
N LYS A 102 -7.39 37.85 -22.25
CA LYS A 102 -6.64 36.92 -23.12
C LYS A 102 -5.38 36.34 -22.47
N VAL A 103 -4.71 37.12 -21.61
CA VAL A 103 -3.54 36.63 -20.85
C VAL A 103 -3.98 35.68 -19.73
N ILE A 104 -5.11 35.94 -19.08
CA ILE A 104 -5.71 35.04 -18.09
C ILE A 104 -6.10 33.71 -18.76
N ASP A 105 -6.68 33.76 -19.96
CA ASP A 105 -7.09 32.55 -20.69
C ASP A 105 -5.88 31.67 -21.01
N ILE A 106 -4.77 32.24 -21.51
CA ILE A 106 -3.51 31.49 -21.69
C ILE A 106 -3.03 30.88 -20.38
N TYR A 107 -3.01 31.67 -19.31
CA TYR A 107 -2.52 31.23 -18.01
C TYR A 107 -3.34 30.04 -17.49
N ARG A 108 -4.66 30.09 -17.62
CA ARG A 108 -5.54 28.95 -17.31
C ARG A 108 -5.29 27.76 -18.20
N THR A 109 -5.15 27.95 -19.50
CA THR A 109 -4.87 26.83 -20.41
C THR A 109 -3.59 26.11 -20.00
N LEU A 110 -2.53 26.85 -19.62
CA LEU A 110 -1.31 26.24 -19.10
C LEU A 110 -1.54 25.44 -17.81
N GLN A 111 -2.40 25.95 -16.91
CA GLN A 111 -2.77 25.28 -15.67
C GLN A 111 -3.62 24.02 -15.90
N LEU A 112 -4.66 24.14 -16.71
CA LEU A 112 -5.59 23.06 -17.05
C LEU A 112 -4.91 21.97 -17.88
N THR A 113 -3.97 22.32 -18.76
CA THR A 113 -3.21 21.31 -19.51
C THR A 113 -2.08 20.68 -18.69
N GLY A 114 -1.98 20.98 -17.38
CA GLY A 114 -0.97 20.45 -16.48
C GLY A 114 0.45 20.89 -16.79
N ARG A 115 0.62 21.98 -17.57
CA ARG A 115 1.95 22.53 -17.90
C ARG A 115 2.56 23.32 -16.74
N ILE A 116 1.72 23.85 -15.86
CA ILE A 116 2.09 24.52 -14.61
C ILE A 116 1.02 24.19 -13.55
N SER A 117 1.33 24.42 -12.27
CA SER A 117 0.43 24.08 -11.17
C SER A 117 -0.84 24.94 -11.14
N LEU A 118 -1.94 24.35 -10.65
CA LEU A 118 -3.23 25.04 -10.53
C LEU A 118 -3.15 26.15 -9.48
N ARG A 119 -3.73 27.33 -9.78
CA ARG A 119 -3.97 28.38 -8.79
C ARG A 119 -5.45 28.80 -8.77
N PRO A 120 -6.18 28.54 -7.67
CA PRO A 120 -7.63 28.76 -7.58
C PRO A 120 -8.07 30.19 -7.88
N ASP A 121 -7.25 31.19 -7.51
CA ASP A 121 -7.58 32.63 -7.62
C ASP A 121 -7.98 33.06 -9.03
N TYR A 122 -7.48 32.36 -10.04
CA TYR A 122 -7.77 32.64 -11.44
C TYR A 122 -8.73 31.64 -12.06
N PHE A 123 -9.10 30.56 -11.37
CA PHE A 123 -9.92 29.47 -11.90
C PHE A 123 -11.37 29.88 -12.15
N PHE A 124 -11.99 30.65 -11.25
CA PHE A 124 -13.42 31.03 -11.32
C PHE A 124 -13.73 32.34 -12.06
N GLN A 125 -12.71 33.04 -12.57
CA GLN A 125 -12.87 34.39 -13.12
C GLN A 125 -13.45 34.49 -14.55
N SER A 126 -13.81 33.39 -15.21
CA SER A 126 -14.77 33.43 -16.33
C SER A 126 -15.78 32.32 -16.11
N SER A 127 -17.06 32.62 -15.95
CA SER A 127 -17.88 33.08 -17.07
C SER A 127 -19.01 34.07 -16.70
N SER A 128 -18.87 34.94 -15.70
CA SER A 128 -19.93 35.93 -15.38
C SER A 128 -19.73 37.34 -15.93
N ALA A 129 -18.61 37.64 -16.61
CA ALA A 129 -18.31 39.01 -17.06
C ALA A 129 -19.07 39.49 -18.32
N ASN A 130 -20.09 38.75 -18.78
CA ASN A 130 -20.97 39.17 -19.89
C ASN A 130 -22.36 39.67 -19.46
N PHE A 131 -22.64 39.85 -18.17
CA PHE A 131 -23.84 40.55 -17.71
C PHE A 131 -23.56 41.40 -16.48
N GLN A 132 -22.93 42.56 -16.65
CA GLN A 132 -23.22 43.78 -15.88
C GLN A 132 -22.26 44.90 -16.29
N ASP A 133 -22.63 45.59 -17.36
CA ASP A 133 -22.45 47.04 -17.45
C ASP A 133 -23.81 47.57 -17.92
N ASP A 134 -24.73 47.68 -16.96
CA ASP A 134 -25.85 48.63 -16.95
C ASP A 134 -26.64 48.39 -15.66
N VAL A 135 -26.39 49.23 -14.66
CA VAL A 135 -27.38 50.00 -13.88
C VAL A 135 -26.61 50.62 -12.71
N ARG A 136 -26.29 51.89 -12.89
CA ARG A 136 -26.05 52.80 -11.77
C ARG A 136 -27.43 53.38 -11.42
N ASP A 137 -27.78 53.31 -10.15
CA ASP A 137 -28.75 54.17 -9.46
C ASP A 137 -30.26 53.84 -9.64
N ASN A 138 -30.86 53.15 -8.66
CA ASN A 138 -32.07 53.60 -7.96
C ASN A 138 -32.47 52.66 -6.80
N SER A 139 -32.71 53.31 -5.66
CA SER A 139 -33.61 53.01 -4.53
C SER A 139 -34.26 51.63 -4.37
N GLU A 140 -34.10 51.10 -3.15
CA GLU A 140 -35.12 50.54 -2.26
C GLU A 140 -36.14 49.50 -2.77
N ASP A 141 -36.19 48.43 -1.96
CA ASP A 141 -37.34 47.64 -1.53
C ASP A 141 -37.61 46.29 -2.22
N SER A 142 -37.51 45.24 -1.38
CA SER A 142 -38.26 43.97 -1.35
C SER A 142 -38.37 43.13 -2.65
N THR A 143 -38.20 41.81 -2.72
CA THR A 143 -38.12 40.64 -1.81
C THR A 143 -37.81 39.46 -2.76
N GLU A 144 -36.95 38.50 -2.43
CA GLU A 144 -37.27 37.10 -2.05
C GLU A 144 -35.89 36.36 -2.00
N LYS A 145 -35.46 35.75 -0.89
CA LYS A 145 -35.71 34.33 -0.51
C LYS A 145 -35.52 33.36 -1.68
N ASP A 146 -34.65 32.35 -1.68
CA ASP A 146 -34.04 31.48 -0.68
C ASP A 146 -32.72 30.92 -1.28
N PHE A 147 -31.71 30.60 -0.47
CA PHE A 147 -30.98 29.29 -0.52
C PHE A 147 -29.74 29.20 0.39
N PHE A 148 -29.42 30.17 1.24
CA PHE A 148 -28.30 30.01 2.19
C PHE A 148 -28.58 30.71 3.51
N GLU A 149 -29.36 30.06 4.38
CA GLU A 149 -29.25 30.28 5.82
C GLU A 149 -29.83 29.08 6.59
N ASP A 150 -29.30 28.90 7.80
CA ASP A 150 -29.44 27.79 8.78
C ASP A 150 -28.54 26.58 8.44
N ASP A 151 -27.48 26.25 9.21
CA ASP A 151 -27.44 26.20 10.68
C ASP A 151 -25.97 26.26 11.17
N TYR A 152 -25.63 27.29 11.96
CA TYR A 152 -24.41 27.36 12.76
C TYR A 152 -24.83 27.71 14.20
N ASP A 153 -25.06 26.69 15.02
CA ASP A 153 -24.78 26.75 16.46
C ASP A 153 -24.81 25.34 17.07
N ASP A 154 -23.63 24.72 17.23
CA ASP A 154 -23.35 23.91 18.42
C ASP A 154 -21.84 23.88 18.68
N ASP A 155 -21.38 24.95 19.33
CA ASP A 155 -20.14 24.99 20.08
C ASP A 155 -20.30 24.10 21.33
N LYS A 156 -19.94 22.81 21.22
CA LYS A 156 -19.45 21.94 22.32
C LYS A 156 -19.09 20.51 21.86
N ASN A 157 -17.93 20.34 21.21
CA ASN A 157 -17.05 19.15 21.41
C ASN A 157 -15.77 19.18 20.56
N TYR A 158 -15.04 20.30 20.56
CA TYR A 158 -13.67 20.33 20.03
C TYR A 158 -12.67 19.79 21.07
N SER A 159 -12.75 18.50 21.43
CA SER A 159 -11.69 17.80 22.18
C SER A 159 -11.71 16.26 22.03
N GLU A 160 -12.30 15.69 20.98
CA GLU A 160 -12.36 14.23 20.83
C GLU A 160 -12.02 13.77 19.40
N PHE A 161 -10.88 14.24 18.87
CA PHE A 161 -10.36 13.77 17.57
C PHE A 161 -8.86 13.47 17.54
N TYR A 162 -8.27 13.19 18.71
CA TYR A 162 -7.00 12.47 18.83
C TYR A 162 -7.18 11.12 19.53
N GLU A 163 -8.27 10.40 19.24
CA GLU A 163 -8.16 8.95 19.27
C GLU A 163 -7.53 8.54 17.94
N GLN A 164 -6.20 8.50 17.95
CA GLN A 164 -5.49 7.64 17.01
C GLN A 164 -6.21 6.29 17.07
N PRO A 165 -6.69 5.73 15.95
CA PRO A 165 -6.97 4.32 15.94
C PRO A 165 -5.65 3.66 16.30
N ASP A 166 -5.58 3.11 17.51
CA ASP A 166 -4.53 2.18 17.87
C ASP A 166 -4.47 1.22 16.68
N ILE A 167 -3.35 1.25 15.95
CA ILE A 167 -2.99 0.24 14.96
C ILE A 167 -2.66 -1.00 15.82
N SER A 168 -3.68 -1.48 16.52
CA SER A 168 -3.63 -2.60 17.40
C SER A 168 -3.48 -3.76 16.45
N GLN A 169 -2.27 -4.31 16.45
CA GLN A 169 -1.93 -5.54 15.74
C GLN A 169 -3.11 -6.52 15.85
N PRO A 170 -3.44 -7.26 14.78
CA PRO A 170 -4.54 -8.22 14.81
C PRO A 170 -4.41 -9.04 16.09
N ARG A 171 -5.45 -9.01 16.94
CA ARG A 171 -5.37 -9.67 18.25
C ARG A 171 -4.87 -11.09 18.02
N PRO A 172 -3.74 -11.48 18.65
CA PRO A 172 -3.11 -12.76 18.35
C PRO A 172 -4.14 -13.86 18.60
N SER A 173 -4.32 -14.76 17.61
CA SER A 173 -5.32 -15.81 17.71
C SER A 173 -5.15 -16.58 19.02
N ARG A 174 -6.25 -17.05 19.60
CA ARG A 174 -6.22 -17.74 20.91
C ARG A 174 -5.20 -18.88 20.94
N ASP A 175 -4.99 -19.53 19.80
CA ASP A 175 -4.05 -20.64 19.65
C ASP A 175 -2.59 -20.17 19.45
N LEU A 176 -2.34 -19.04 18.77
CA LEU A 176 -1.02 -18.40 18.74
C LEU A 176 -0.55 -18.03 20.14
N ARG A 177 -1.44 -17.41 20.95
CA ARG A 177 -1.14 -17.03 22.34
C ARG A 177 -0.83 -18.24 23.23
N LYS A 178 -1.55 -19.36 23.07
CA LYS A 178 -1.29 -20.58 23.84
C LYS A 178 0.09 -21.15 23.56
N ILE A 179 0.47 -21.26 22.29
CA ILE A 179 1.78 -21.82 21.91
C ILE A 179 2.90 -20.88 22.35
N PHE A 180 2.71 -19.56 22.18
CA PHE A 180 3.63 -18.56 22.72
C PHE A 180 3.85 -18.73 24.22
N LEU A 181 2.78 -18.79 25.04
CA LEU A 181 2.90 -18.97 26.48
C LEU A 181 3.59 -20.28 26.86
N LYS A 182 3.30 -21.37 26.14
CA LYS A 182 3.95 -22.67 26.35
C LYS A 182 5.45 -22.62 26.06
N LEU A 183 5.85 -21.97 24.97
CA LEU A 183 7.26 -21.81 24.61
C LEU A 183 7.98 -20.83 25.55
N ALA A 184 7.33 -19.73 25.91
CA ALA A 184 7.84 -18.74 26.85
C ALA A 184 8.09 -19.36 28.23
N ASP A 185 7.16 -20.19 28.72
CA ASP A 185 7.33 -20.90 29.97
C ASP A 185 8.47 -21.93 29.92
N LYS A 186 8.72 -22.55 28.76
CA LYS A 186 9.78 -23.55 28.59
C LYS A 186 11.17 -22.95 28.42
N PHE A 187 11.29 -21.85 27.66
CA PHE A 187 12.58 -21.25 27.27
C PHE A 187 12.86 -19.90 27.96
N HIS A 188 12.19 -19.59 29.07
CA HIS A 188 12.46 -18.35 29.81
C HIS A 188 13.90 -18.29 30.34
N PRO A 189 14.67 -17.21 30.11
CA PRO A 189 16.07 -17.13 30.54
C PRO A 189 16.25 -17.34 32.05
N ASP A 190 15.28 -16.93 32.87
CA ASP A 190 15.31 -17.10 34.33
C ASP A 190 15.20 -18.55 34.81
N LYS A 191 14.82 -19.49 33.93
CA LYS A 191 14.77 -20.93 34.26
C LYS A 191 16.07 -21.67 33.94
N ALA A 192 17.07 -20.98 33.40
CA ALA A 192 18.37 -21.56 33.09
C ALA A 192 19.29 -21.56 34.32
N THR A 193 19.78 -22.75 34.71
CA THR A 193 20.71 -22.91 35.85
C THR A 193 22.16 -22.59 35.48
N GLU A 194 22.51 -22.63 34.18
CA GLU A 194 23.86 -22.43 33.65
C GLU A 194 23.91 -21.22 32.71
N GLU A 195 25.05 -20.52 32.68
CA GLU A 195 25.24 -19.30 31.88
C GLU A 195 25.08 -19.55 30.37
N GLU A 196 25.64 -20.67 29.87
CA GLU A 196 25.51 -21.07 28.46
C GLU A 196 24.04 -21.36 28.08
N THR A 197 23.29 -21.99 28.99
CA THR A 197 21.86 -22.27 28.81
C THR A 197 21.05 -20.97 28.83
N ARG A 198 21.44 -19.98 29.65
CA ARG A 198 20.79 -18.67 29.71
C ARG A 198 20.96 -17.88 28.41
N VAL A 199 22.15 -17.90 27.80
CA VAL A 199 22.39 -17.29 26.49
C VAL A 199 21.55 -17.96 25.40
N LEU A 200 21.52 -19.30 25.40
CA LEU A 200 20.69 -20.07 24.46
C LEU A 200 19.20 -19.74 24.60
N TYR A 201 18.68 -19.71 25.83
CA TYR A 201 17.27 -19.41 26.10
C TYR A 201 16.91 -17.96 25.75
N THR A 202 17.84 -17.02 25.97
CA THR A 202 17.67 -15.62 25.55
C THR A 202 17.50 -15.50 24.04
N GLU A 203 18.33 -16.20 23.26
CA GLU A 203 18.22 -16.16 21.80
C GLU A 203 16.93 -16.82 21.29
N ILE A 204 16.56 -17.96 21.89
CA ILE A 204 15.28 -18.64 21.58
C ILE A 204 14.09 -17.73 21.91
N MET A 205 14.12 -17.02 23.04
CA MET A 205 13.05 -16.09 23.42
C MET A 205 12.93 -14.89 22.49
N LYS A 206 14.04 -14.37 21.95
CA LYS A 206 13.98 -13.35 20.90
C LYS A 206 13.24 -13.86 19.67
N GLU A 207 13.57 -15.07 19.22
CA GLU A 207 12.89 -15.67 18.07
C GLU A 207 11.39 -15.91 18.32
N ILE A 208 11.03 -16.40 19.51
CA ILE A 208 9.63 -16.59 19.93
C ILE A 208 8.88 -15.26 19.94
N ASN A 209 9.48 -14.20 20.49
CA ASN A 209 8.86 -12.87 20.55
C ASN A 209 8.62 -12.29 19.14
N VAL A 210 9.61 -12.40 18.24
CA VAL A 210 9.48 -11.95 16.84
C VAL A 210 8.37 -12.73 16.12
N ALA A 211 8.31 -14.05 16.31
CA ALA A 211 7.26 -14.88 15.73
C ALA A 211 5.88 -14.52 16.27
N TYR A 212 5.75 -14.25 17.58
CA TYR A 212 4.48 -13.86 18.18
C TYR A 212 3.99 -12.49 17.68
N GLN A 213 4.88 -11.48 17.64
CA GLN A 213 4.55 -10.13 17.16
C GLN A 213 4.15 -10.12 15.68
N SER A 214 4.74 -11.00 14.87
CA SER A 214 4.42 -11.14 13.45
C SER A 214 3.24 -12.07 13.15
N GLY A 215 2.55 -12.59 14.18
CA GLY A 215 1.46 -13.54 13.99
C GLY A 215 1.91 -14.88 13.38
N ASP A 216 3.19 -15.22 13.53
CA ASP A 216 3.82 -16.36 12.87
C ASP A 216 3.67 -17.68 13.64
N LEU A 217 2.46 -18.25 13.57
CA LEU A 217 2.20 -19.55 14.18
C LEU A 217 3.12 -20.64 13.63
N ALA A 218 3.32 -20.69 12.30
CA ALA A 218 4.21 -21.63 11.66
C ALA A 218 5.60 -21.61 12.31
N ARG A 219 6.17 -20.42 12.54
CA ARG A 219 7.48 -20.29 13.20
C ARG A 219 7.46 -20.75 14.65
N LEU A 220 6.41 -20.45 15.40
CA LEU A 220 6.27 -20.93 16.79
C LEU A 220 6.21 -22.48 16.85
N LEU A 221 5.45 -23.11 15.95
CA LEU A 221 5.37 -24.58 15.87
C LEU A 221 6.69 -25.23 15.41
N GLU A 222 7.45 -24.57 14.53
CA GLU A 222 8.80 -24.99 14.18
C GLU A 222 9.73 -24.98 15.40
N ILE A 223 9.76 -23.87 16.15
CA ILE A 223 10.57 -23.73 17.36
C ILE A 223 10.19 -24.80 18.39
N GLU A 224 8.89 -25.05 18.58
CA GLU A 224 8.40 -26.11 19.45
C GLU A 224 8.98 -27.47 19.05
N ARG A 225 8.96 -27.82 17.77
CA ARG A 225 9.44 -29.11 17.27
C ARG A 225 10.94 -29.25 17.33
N GLU A 226 11.69 -28.25 16.88
CA GLU A 226 13.16 -28.26 16.87
C GLU A 226 13.73 -28.50 18.28
N LYS A 227 13.03 -28.03 19.32
CA LYS A 227 13.48 -28.09 20.71
C LYS A 227 12.75 -29.15 21.58
N ASN A 228 11.83 -29.91 21.00
CA ASN A 228 11.14 -31.04 21.65
C ASN A 228 11.61 -32.42 21.13
N GLN A 229 12.70 -32.50 20.36
CA GLN A 229 13.19 -33.76 19.77
C GLN A 229 13.66 -34.83 20.79
N GLU A 230 13.53 -34.60 22.10
CA GLU A 230 13.77 -35.63 23.12
C GLU A 230 12.48 -36.37 23.52
N LYS A 231 12.37 -37.60 23.02
CA LYS A 231 11.59 -38.76 23.51
C LYS A 231 10.06 -38.63 23.56
N LEU A 232 9.37 -39.36 22.68
CA LEU A 232 7.99 -39.81 22.94
C LEU A 232 7.81 -41.27 22.50
N ASN A 233 7.73 -42.18 23.47
CA ASN A 233 7.17 -43.52 23.31
C ASN A 233 5.65 -43.37 23.52
N PHE A 234 4.84 -43.53 22.47
CA PHE A 234 3.40 -43.32 22.55
C PHE A 234 2.63 -44.61 22.91
N ASN A 235 1.66 -44.49 23.82
CA ASN A 235 0.57 -45.47 23.96
C ASN A 235 -0.55 -45.13 22.94
N GLN A 236 -1.37 -46.13 22.56
CA GLN A 236 -2.38 -46.00 21.50
C GLN A 236 -3.38 -44.84 21.70
N ASN A 237 -3.86 -44.62 22.92
CA ASN A 237 -4.79 -43.52 23.25
C ASN A 237 -4.13 -42.13 23.18
N ASP A 238 -2.81 -42.05 23.37
CA ASP A 238 -2.06 -40.80 23.27
C ASP A 238 -1.79 -40.45 21.80
N SER A 239 -1.62 -41.46 20.94
CA SER A 239 -1.45 -41.28 19.49
C SER A 239 -2.67 -40.68 18.79
N GLU A 240 -3.88 -40.99 19.25
CA GLU A 240 -5.12 -40.52 18.63
C GLU A 240 -5.43 -39.06 18.99
N LYS A 241 -5.23 -38.67 20.25
CA LYS A 241 -5.28 -37.26 20.70
C LYS A 241 -4.24 -36.40 19.98
N GLU A 242 -3.04 -36.95 19.77
CA GLU A 242 -1.99 -36.24 19.04
C GLU A 242 -2.34 -36.07 17.56
N CYS A 243 -2.97 -37.06 16.92
CA CYS A 243 -3.52 -36.91 15.57
C CYS A 243 -4.58 -35.79 15.48
N GLU A 244 -5.46 -35.67 16.48
CA GLU A 244 -6.45 -34.58 16.54
C GLU A 244 -5.79 -33.21 16.72
N ARG A 245 -4.79 -33.11 17.60
CA ARG A 245 -4.01 -31.88 17.80
C ARG A 245 -3.33 -31.44 16.51
N LEU A 246 -2.64 -32.37 15.86
CA LEU A 246 -1.93 -32.14 14.60
C LEU A 246 -2.89 -31.77 13.46
N GLY A 247 -4.10 -32.35 13.46
CA GLY A 247 -5.18 -31.98 12.54
C GLY A 247 -5.60 -30.51 12.68
N LYS A 248 -5.81 -30.04 13.92
CA LYS A 248 -6.15 -28.64 14.21
C LYS A 248 -5.01 -27.69 13.83
N GLU A 249 -3.76 -28.07 14.09
CA GLU A 249 -2.59 -27.29 13.67
C GLU A 249 -2.50 -27.15 12.15
N ILE A 250 -2.74 -28.23 11.41
CA ILE A 250 -2.77 -28.22 9.94
C ILE A 250 -3.86 -27.28 9.40
N GLU A 251 -5.04 -27.26 10.03
CA GLU A 251 -6.13 -26.35 9.66
C GLU A 251 -5.70 -24.89 9.83
N LEU A 252 -5.13 -24.55 10.98
CA LEU A 252 -4.67 -23.20 11.28
C LEU A 252 -3.49 -22.77 10.38
N LEU A 253 -2.55 -23.68 10.10
CA LEU A 253 -1.48 -23.44 9.13
C LEU A 253 -2.01 -23.23 7.71
N SER A 254 -3.07 -23.95 7.33
CA SER A 254 -3.70 -23.80 6.01
C SER A 254 -4.37 -22.43 5.89
N GLN A 255 -5.03 -21.95 6.95
CA GLN A 255 -5.56 -20.58 7.02
C GLN A 255 -4.44 -19.54 6.91
N GLN A 256 -3.36 -19.70 7.68
CA GLN A 256 -2.20 -18.80 7.63
C GLN A 256 -1.55 -18.79 6.23
N TYR A 257 -1.47 -19.94 5.56
CA TYR A 257 -0.94 -20.04 4.21
C TYR A 257 -1.77 -19.26 3.19
N GLU A 258 -3.10 -19.41 3.22
CA GLU A 258 -3.97 -18.65 2.31
C GLU A 258 -3.97 -17.15 2.63
N GLN A 259 -3.83 -16.76 3.91
CA GLN A 259 -3.66 -15.36 4.30
C GLN A 259 -2.39 -14.75 3.68
N VAL A 260 -1.22 -15.35 3.89
CA VAL A 260 0.05 -14.83 3.33
C VAL A 260 0.01 -14.77 1.80
N LYS A 261 -0.69 -15.72 1.17
CA LYS A 261 -0.88 -15.75 -0.28
C LYS A 261 -1.82 -14.63 -0.76
N ALA A 262 -2.83 -14.27 0.02
CA ALA A 262 -3.70 -13.12 -0.26
C ALA A 262 -2.92 -11.81 -0.13
N GLU A 263 -2.21 -11.60 0.98
CA GLU A 263 -1.34 -10.43 1.20
C GLU A 263 -0.32 -10.27 0.06
N LEU A 264 0.31 -11.36 -0.37
CA LEU A 264 1.23 -11.34 -1.50
C LEU A 264 0.57 -10.93 -2.83
N ARG A 265 -0.69 -11.32 -3.07
CA ARG A 265 -1.43 -10.88 -4.26
C ARG A 265 -1.78 -9.41 -4.17
N GLU A 266 -2.22 -8.94 -3.01
CA GLU A 266 -2.54 -7.53 -2.77
C GLU A 266 -1.31 -6.65 -3.05
N VAL A 267 -0.17 -6.96 -2.43
CA VAL A 267 1.08 -6.21 -2.66
C VAL A 267 1.50 -6.25 -4.12
N LYS A 268 1.35 -7.39 -4.82
CA LYS A 268 1.66 -7.49 -6.25
C LYS A 268 0.75 -6.65 -7.13
N ASN A 269 -0.50 -6.46 -6.74
CA ASN A 269 -1.49 -5.73 -7.52
C ASN A 269 -1.46 -4.21 -7.25
N THR A 270 -0.73 -3.75 -6.24
CA THR A 270 -0.48 -2.32 -6.04
C THR A 270 0.29 -1.70 -7.23
N PRO A 271 0.15 -0.38 -7.48
CA PRO A 271 0.97 0.33 -8.46
C PRO A 271 2.47 0.12 -8.26
N GLN A 272 2.92 0.13 -7.00
CA GLN A 272 4.31 -0.07 -6.61
C GLN A 272 4.78 -1.51 -6.89
N GLY A 273 3.94 -2.51 -6.61
CA GLY A 273 4.20 -3.91 -6.96
C GLY A 273 4.32 -4.13 -8.47
N ASN A 274 3.42 -3.51 -9.24
CA ASN A 274 3.48 -3.49 -10.71
C ASN A 274 4.73 -2.77 -11.23
N MET A 275 5.15 -1.69 -10.58
CA MET A 275 6.38 -0.95 -10.92
C MET A 275 7.63 -1.82 -10.74
N VAL A 276 7.74 -2.57 -9.64
CA VAL A 276 8.85 -3.53 -9.45
C VAL A 276 8.85 -4.60 -10.53
N LYS A 277 7.68 -5.13 -10.92
CA LYS A 277 7.56 -6.11 -12.00
C LYS A 277 8.07 -5.54 -13.33
N GLN A 278 7.67 -4.33 -13.68
CA GLN A 278 8.11 -3.64 -14.89
C GLN A 278 9.62 -3.37 -14.86
N TYR A 279 10.13 -2.85 -13.74
CA TYR A 279 11.56 -2.58 -13.55
C TYR A 279 12.41 -3.85 -13.69
N ARG A 280 12.00 -4.97 -13.10
CA ARG A 280 12.69 -6.26 -13.27
C ARG A 280 12.73 -6.70 -14.73
N LYS A 281 11.61 -6.56 -15.46
CA LYS A 281 11.52 -6.93 -16.88
C LYS A 281 12.42 -6.05 -17.75
N ALA A 282 12.39 -4.74 -17.55
CA ALA A 282 13.25 -3.80 -18.25
C ALA A 282 14.73 -4.09 -17.98
N LYS A 283 15.11 -4.34 -16.71
CA LYS A 283 16.48 -4.69 -16.35
C LYS A 283 16.96 -5.99 -17.00
N GLN A 284 16.09 -6.99 -17.15
CA GLN A 284 16.40 -8.23 -17.90
C GLN A 284 16.66 -7.96 -19.38
N ASN A 285 16.00 -6.96 -19.96
CA ASN A 285 16.20 -6.52 -21.34
C ASN A 285 17.40 -5.56 -21.50
N GLY A 286 18.10 -5.22 -20.42
CA GLY A 286 19.20 -4.24 -20.43
C GLY A 286 18.75 -2.77 -20.44
N GLU A 287 17.48 -2.51 -20.15
CA GLU A 287 16.90 -1.16 -20.08
C GLU A 287 16.94 -0.61 -18.65
N ASP A 288 17.23 0.69 -18.52
CA ASP A 288 17.19 1.43 -17.25
C ASP A 288 16.01 2.40 -17.25
N LEU A 289 14.88 1.97 -16.70
CA LEU A 289 13.65 2.78 -16.63
C LEU A 289 13.83 4.07 -15.84
N ILE A 290 14.66 4.05 -14.79
CA ILE A 290 14.90 5.26 -14.00
C ILE A 290 15.65 6.28 -14.85
N LYS A 291 16.65 5.83 -15.62
CA LYS A 291 17.35 6.72 -16.56
C LYS A 291 16.40 7.29 -17.61
N ILE A 292 15.53 6.47 -18.21
CA ILE A 292 14.55 6.92 -19.21
C ILE A 292 13.64 8.01 -18.61
N MET A 293 13.06 7.75 -17.43
CA MET A 293 12.23 8.71 -16.72
C MET A 293 12.97 10.03 -16.47
N LEU A 294 14.23 9.98 -16.02
CA LEU A 294 15.03 11.19 -15.76
C LEU A 294 15.32 11.99 -17.04
N GLU A 295 15.50 11.34 -18.20
CA GLU A 295 15.65 12.05 -19.47
C GLU A 295 14.34 12.74 -19.89
N GLU A 296 13.18 12.13 -19.66
CA GLU A 296 11.87 12.76 -19.88
C GLU A 296 11.70 13.99 -18.98
N THR A 297 12.03 13.88 -17.69
CA THR A 297 11.99 15.01 -16.76
C THR A 297 12.94 16.14 -17.17
N ARG A 298 14.09 15.83 -17.78
CA ARG A 298 14.99 16.87 -18.34
C ARG A 298 14.35 17.63 -19.49
N LEU A 299 13.62 16.94 -20.36
CA LEU A 299 12.89 17.56 -21.46
C LEU A 299 11.79 18.49 -20.92
N GLU A 300 11.09 18.06 -19.88
CA GLU A 300 10.08 18.87 -19.20
C GLU A 300 10.69 20.14 -18.57
N ILE A 301 11.80 20.02 -17.83
CA ILE A 301 12.52 21.18 -17.31
C ILE A 301 12.93 22.13 -18.43
N SER A 302 13.42 21.60 -19.55
CA SER A 302 13.80 22.41 -20.73
C SER A 302 12.61 23.17 -21.29
N TYR A 303 11.45 22.52 -21.39
CA TYR A 303 10.20 23.15 -21.80
C TYR A 303 9.78 24.26 -20.82
N LEU A 304 9.75 23.98 -19.51
CA LEU A 304 9.39 24.97 -18.49
C LEU A 304 10.32 26.17 -18.48
N LYS A 305 11.63 25.96 -18.70
CA LYS A 305 12.59 27.06 -18.86
C LYS A 305 12.23 27.96 -20.04
N LYS A 306 11.94 27.37 -21.20
CA LYS A 306 11.53 28.11 -22.40
C LYS A 306 10.22 28.87 -22.19
N LEU A 307 9.25 28.25 -21.52
CA LEU A 307 7.99 28.88 -21.16
C LEU A 307 8.21 30.08 -20.21
N ARG A 308 8.99 29.88 -19.15
CA ARG A 308 9.37 30.93 -18.19
C ARG A 308 10.05 32.11 -18.89
N ASP A 309 10.99 31.83 -19.80
CA ASP A 309 11.69 32.88 -20.56
C ASP A 309 10.76 33.60 -21.53
N PHE A 310 9.85 32.89 -22.20
CA PHE A 310 8.82 33.48 -23.07
C PHE A 310 7.90 34.45 -22.31
N VAL A 311 7.36 34.03 -21.16
CA VAL A 311 6.52 34.89 -20.30
C VAL A 311 7.33 36.08 -19.77
N LYS A 312 8.60 35.87 -19.43
CA LYS A 312 9.51 36.94 -18.99
C LYS A 312 9.79 37.96 -20.09
N ASP A 313 9.98 37.53 -21.33
CA ASP A 313 10.21 38.40 -22.47
C ASP A 313 8.96 39.25 -22.78
N PHE A 314 7.75 38.69 -22.64
CA PHE A 314 6.50 39.47 -22.72
C PHE A 314 6.41 40.51 -21.60
N LYS A 315 6.66 40.13 -20.35
CA LYS A 315 6.68 41.06 -19.21
C LYS A 315 7.64 42.23 -19.42
N ASN A 316 8.79 41.95 -20.03
CA ASN A 316 9.85 42.92 -20.30
C ASN A 316 9.66 43.69 -21.62
N LYS A 317 8.50 43.51 -22.30
CA LYS A 317 8.16 44.17 -23.57
C LYS A 317 9.14 43.86 -24.72
N LYS A 318 9.83 42.73 -24.68
CA LYS A 318 10.66 42.26 -25.80
C LYS A 318 9.84 41.60 -26.91
N ILE A 319 8.66 41.10 -26.56
CA ILE A 319 7.65 40.61 -27.49
C ILE A 319 6.33 41.33 -27.26
N THR A 320 5.55 41.47 -28.32
CA THR A 320 4.24 42.11 -28.33
C THR A 320 3.15 41.20 -27.79
N LEU A 321 1.98 41.76 -27.48
CA LEU A 321 0.82 40.96 -27.10
C LEU A 321 0.39 40.01 -28.23
N LYS A 322 0.49 40.44 -29.50
CA LYS A 322 0.16 39.58 -30.65
C LYS A 322 1.07 38.35 -30.69
N GLU A 323 2.38 38.55 -30.61
CA GLU A 323 3.36 37.45 -30.57
C GLU A 323 3.21 36.57 -29.32
N PHE A 324 2.77 37.14 -28.20
CA PHE A 324 2.48 36.38 -26.99
C PHE A 324 1.25 35.48 -27.14
N LEU A 325 0.20 35.97 -27.80
CA LEU A 325 -1.05 35.25 -28.04
C LEU A 325 -0.94 34.18 -29.12
N GLU A 326 -0.16 34.43 -30.17
CA GLU A 326 0.10 33.44 -31.23
C GLU A 326 0.97 32.28 -30.72
N GLY A 327 1.73 32.51 -29.65
CA GLY A 327 2.66 31.55 -29.07
C GLY A 327 3.84 31.24 -30.00
N ARG A 328 4.93 30.68 -29.45
CA ARG A 328 5.95 30.01 -30.28
C ARG A 328 5.67 28.52 -30.46
N THR A 329 4.48 28.05 -30.10
CA THR A 329 4.01 26.68 -30.34
C THR A 329 2.52 26.62 -30.04
N SER A 330 1.77 26.11 -31.02
CA SER A 330 0.31 25.99 -31.08
C SER A 330 -0.31 25.43 -29.80
N VAL A 331 -0.88 26.31 -28.96
CA VAL A 331 -1.97 25.92 -28.05
C VAL A 331 -3.10 26.89 -28.36
N THR A 332 -3.91 26.52 -29.34
CA THR A 332 -5.09 27.27 -29.74
C THR A 332 -6.10 27.26 -28.59
N VAL A 333 -6.56 28.45 -28.24
CA VAL A 333 -7.51 28.76 -27.16
C VAL A 333 -8.88 28.09 -27.38
N ASP A 334 -9.15 27.58 -28.58
CA ASP A 334 -10.46 27.05 -28.99
C ASP A 334 -10.86 25.72 -28.34
N ASN A 335 -9.95 25.03 -27.63
CA ASN A 335 -10.26 23.72 -27.01
C ASN A 335 -10.50 23.79 -25.49
N ILE A 336 -10.59 24.97 -24.88
CA ILE A 336 -10.68 25.11 -23.41
C ILE A 336 -11.91 24.38 -22.86
N GLU A 337 -13.07 24.51 -23.51
CA GLU A 337 -14.33 23.88 -23.07
C GLU A 337 -14.26 22.34 -23.18
N ASP A 338 -13.74 21.82 -24.29
CA ASP A 338 -13.51 20.38 -24.47
C ASP A 338 -12.50 19.81 -23.47
N THR A 339 -11.45 20.56 -23.15
CA THR A 339 -10.43 20.14 -22.18
C THR A 339 -10.99 20.16 -20.76
N ILE A 340 -11.80 21.17 -20.42
CA ILE A 340 -12.51 21.27 -19.14
C ILE A 340 -13.50 20.11 -19.01
N ASN A 341 -14.29 19.82 -20.04
CA ASN A 341 -15.24 18.71 -20.06
C ASN A 341 -14.54 17.35 -19.90
N GLN A 342 -13.43 17.12 -20.59
CA GLN A 342 -12.61 15.90 -20.41
C GLN A 342 -12.04 15.77 -18.99
N MET A 343 -11.64 16.89 -18.35
CA MET A 343 -11.17 16.86 -16.97
C MET A 343 -12.29 16.56 -15.97
N PHE A 344 -13.48 17.13 -16.17
CA PHE A 344 -14.64 16.83 -15.34
C PHE A 344 -15.07 15.36 -15.50
N GLU A 345 -15.12 14.81 -16.72
CA GLU A 345 -15.41 13.38 -16.91
C GLU A 345 -14.37 12.48 -16.22
N ASN A 346 -13.08 12.80 -16.32
CA ASN A 346 -12.02 12.03 -15.66
C ASN A 346 -12.02 12.18 -14.13
N MET A 347 -12.55 13.27 -13.58
CA MET A 347 -12.68 13.48 -12.13
C MET A 347 -13.87 12.70 -11.54
N PHE A 348 -14.96 12.52 -12.29
CA PHE A 348 -16.12 11.72 -11.87
C PHE A 348 -15.93 10.21 -12.03
N LEU A 349 -15.01 9.75 -12.89
CA LEU A 349 -14.65 8.32 -12.99
C LEU A 349 -13.87 7.78 -11.77
N VAL A 350 -13.43 8.64 -10.84
CA VAL A 350 -12.67 8.24 -9.64
C VAL A 350 -13.59 7.93 -8.44
N ILE A 351 -14.91 8.15 -8.55
CA ILE A 351 -15.86 7.96 -7.43
C ILE A 351 -16.69 6.66 -7.53
N ASP A 352 -16.50 5.84 -8.57
CA ASP A 352 -17.08 4.49 -8.61
C ASP A 352 -16.02 3.42 -8.28
N TRP A 353 -15.81 3.20 -6.96
CA TRP A 353 -15.25 1.96 -6.39
C TRP A 353 -15.94 1.60 -5.08
#